data_AF-A0A6V7KGU1-F1
#
_entry.id   AF-A0A6V7KGU1-F1
#
_cell.length_a   1.000
_cell.length_b   1.000
_cell.length_c   1.000
_cell.angle_alpha   90.00
_cell.angle_beta   90.00
_cell.angle_gamma   90.00
#
_symmetry.space_group_name_H-M   'P 1'
#
loop_
_entity.id
_entity.type
_entity.pdbx_description
1 polymer ?
#
loop_
_entity_poly.entity_id
_entity_poly.type
_entity_poly.pdbx_seq_one_letter_code
_entity_poly.pdbx_strand_id
1 'polypeptide(L)' 'MKICEKILEMEHMELHKYYALLVGLRTEYLPTREKLQAGKLFEKHVRKGLELKPTDSVLNHLLGRFQFNVAGLSWIERK' A
#
# COMPACT_ATOMS: atom_id res chain seq x y z
N MET A 1 -8.70 -15.79 1.96
CA MET A 1 -7.62 -14.83 1.63
C MET A 1 -6.20 -15.36 1.86
N LYS A 2 -5.90 -16.12 2.93
CA LYS A 2 -4.53 -16.60 3.23
C LYS A 2 -3.79 -17.36 2.11
N ILE A 3 -4.51 -18.03 1.20
CA ILE A 3 -3.90 -18.73 0.06
C ILE A 3 -3.38 -17.74 -0.98
N CYS A 4 -4.14 -16.67 -1.28
CA CYS A 4 -3.72 -15.65 -2.22
C CYS A 4 -2.54 -14.82 -1.70
N GLU A 5 -2.41 -14.68 -0.37
CA GLU A 5 -1.27 -13.99 0.24
C GLU A 5 0.05 -14.72 0.01
N LYS A 6 0.05 -16.05 -0.16
CA LYS A 6 1.26 -16.81 -0.50
C LYS A 6 1.82 -16.45 -1.87
N ILE A 7 0.95 -16.03 -2.80
CA ILE A 7 1.35 -15.60 -4.15
C ILE A 7 2.19 -14.31 -4.06
N LEU A 8 2.00 -13.50 -3.01
CA LEU A 8 2.75 -12.26 -2.79
C LEU A 8 4.22 -12.47 -2.40
N GLU A 9 4.64 -13.71 -2.17
CA GLU A 9 6.07 -14.06 -2.03
C GLU A 9 6.79 -14.07 -3.37
N MET A 10 6.06 -14.08 -4.49
CA MET A 10 6.63 -14.01 -5.83
C MET A 10 7.10 -12.59 -6.14
N GLU A 11 8.29 -12.48 -6.71
CA GLU A 11 8.86 -11.19 -7.16
C GLU A 11 8.25 -10.72 -8.48
N HIS A 12 6.95 -10.38 -8.46
CA HIS A 12 6.22 -9.92 -9.64
C HIS A 12 5.65 -8.52 -9.42
N MET A 13 6.20 -7.52 -10.10
CA MET A 13 5.86 -6.11 -9.85
C MET A 13 4.36 -5.82 -10.00
N GLU A 14 3.71 -6.30 -11.06
CA GLU A 14 2.27 -6.07 -11.27
C GLU A 14 1.42 -6.66 -10.15
N LEU A 15 1.85 -7.79 -9.56
CA LEU A 15 1.12 -8.40 -8.45
C LEU A 15 1.16 -7.48 -7.23
N HIS A 16 2.33 -6.96 -6.89
CA HIS A 16 2.49 -5.97 -5.83
C HIS A 16 1.68 -4.69 -6.10
N LYS A 17 1.66 -4.22 -7.36
CA LYS A 17 0.89 -3.04 -7.78
C LYS A 17 -0.61 -3.22 -7.58
N TYR A 18 -1.19 -4.28 -8.15
CA TYR A 18 -2.63 -4.52 -8.03
C TYR A 18 -3.03 -4.84 -6.60
N TYR A 19 -2.18 -5.56 -5.84
CA TYR A 19 -2.45 -5.81 -4.43
C TYR A 19 -2.46 -4.51 -3.62
N ALA A 20 -1.48 -3.62 -3.80
CA ALA A 20 -1.48 -2.32 -3.15
C ALA A 20 -2.73 -1.51 -3.52
N LEU A 21 -3.12 -1.49 -4.78
CA LEU A 21 -4.32 -0.78 -5.24
C LEU A 21 -5.59 -1.31 -4.56
N LEU A 22 -5.75 -2.64 -4.47
CA LEU A 22 -6.87 -3.27 -3.76
C LEU A 22 -6.87 -2.98 -2.25
N VAL A 23 -5.70 -3.00 -1.60
CA VAL A 23 -5.57 -2.61 -0.20
C VAL A 23 -6.00 -1.16 -0.01
N GLY A 24 -5.55 -0.27 -0.90
CA GLY A 24 -5.91 1.15 -0.91
C GLY A 24 -7.43 1.36 -1.02
N LEU A 25 -8.08 0.73 -2.01
CA LEU A 25 -9.53 0.79 -2.17
C LEU A 25 -10.29 0.30 -0.94
N ARG A 26 -9.83 -0.82 -0.34
CA ARG A 26 -10.47 -1.36 0.87
C ARG A 26 -10.43 -0.37 2.04
N THR A 27 -9.39 0.48 2.12
CA THR A 27 -9.23 1.39 3.27
C THR A 27 -10.40 2.34 3.44
N GLU A 28 -11.15 2.69 2.40
CA GLU A 28 -12.31 3.60 2.49
C GLU A 28 -13.36 3.12 3.50
N TYR A 29 -13.48 1.80 3.67
CA TYR A 29 -14.51 1.15 4.49
C TYR A 29 -14.00 0.67 5.86
N LEU A 30 -12.73 0.92 6.18
CA LEU A 30 -12.13 0.43 7.43
C LEU A 30 -12.23 1.47 8.57
N PRO A 31 -12.34 1.03 9.83
CA PRO A 31 -12.16 1.92 10.98
C PRO A 31 -10.71 2.41 11.06
N THR A 32 -10.47 3.54 11.74
CA THR A 32 -9.17 4.23 11.76
C THR A 32 -7.98 3.32 12.10
N ARG A 33 -8.12 2.47 13.11
CA ARG A 33 -7.04 1.55 13.52
C ARG A 33 -6.66 0.56 12.42
N GLU A 34 -7.65 0.03 11.71
CA GLU A 34 -7.43 -0.92 10.61
C GLU A 34 -6.93 -0.21 9.35
N LYS A 35 -7.33 1.05 9.11
CA LYS A 35 -6.76 1.91 8.06
C LYS A 35 -5.25 2.07 8.23
N LEU A 36 -4.78 2.29 9.46
CA LEU A 36 -3.33 2.41 9.75
C LEU A 36 -2.57 1.12 9.44
N GLN A 37 -3.12 -0.03 9.81
CA GLN A 37 -2.52 -1.33 9.48
C GLN A 37 -2.51 -1.60 7.97
N ALA A 38 -3.62 -1.30 7.30
CA ALA A 38 -3.73 -1.40 5.85
C ALA A 38 -2.76 -0.44 5.15
N GLY A 39 -2.51 0.76 5.69
CA GLY A 39 -1.52 1.71 5.19
C GLY A 39 -0.10 1.16 5.21
N LYS A 40 0.31 0.48 6.30
CA LYS A 40 1.62 -0.19 6.36
C LYS A 40 1.75 -1.30 5.31
N LEU A 41 0.69 -2.08 5.12
CA LEU A 41 0.65 -3.12 4.10
C LEU A 41 0.70 -2.52 2.69
N PHE A 42 -0.07 -1.47 2.43
CA PHE A 42 -0.05 -0.72 1.19
C PHE A 42 1.38 -0.25 0.85
N GLU A 43 2.03 0.45 1.77
CA GLU A 43 3.39 0.96 1.58
C GLU A 43 4.39 -0.15 1.27
N LYS A 44 4.33 -1.27 2.00
CA LYS A 44 5.19 -2.44 1.75
C LYS A 44 5.10 -2.91 0.30
N HIS A 45 3.89 -3.09 -0.23
CA HIS A 45 3.73 -3.59 -1.60
C HIS A 45 4.07 -2.54 -2.66
N VAL A 46 3.78 -1.25 -2.42
CA VAL A 46 4.23 -0.19 -3.33
C VAL A 46 5.74 -0.15 -3.43
N ARG A 47 6.45 -0.17 -2.28
CA ARG A 47 7.92 -0.15 -2.25
C ARG A 47 8.52 -1.39 -2.91
N LYS A 48 8.01 -2.59 -2.62
CA LYS A 48 8.48 -3.81 -3.28
C LYS A 48 8.25 -3.79 -4.80
N GLY A 49 7.11 -3.24 -5.24
CA GLY A 49 6.87 -3.02 -6.67
C GLY A 49 7.90 -2.06 -7.29
N LEU A 50 8.23 -0.97 -6.60
CA LEU A 50 9.23 0.00 -7.06
C LEU A 50 10.66 -0.55 -7.01
N GLU A 51 11.00 -1.44 -6.08
CA GLU A 51 12.27 -2.18 -6.10
C GLU A 51 12.42 -2.99 -7.38
N LEU A 52 11.33 -3.63 -7.84
CA LEU A 52 11.32 -4.43 -9.06
C LEU A 52 11.26 -3.58 -10.34
N LYS A 53 10.54 -2.45 -10.32
CA LYS A 53 10.45 -1.49 -11.44
C LYS A 53 10.39 -0.05 -10.94
N PRO A 54 11.55 0.61 -10.75
CA PRO A 54 11.60 1.97 -10.21
C PRO A 54 10.91 3.03 -11.09
N THR A 55 10.82 2.77 -12.39
CA THR A 55 10.25 3.70 -13.38
C THR A 55 8.74 3.57 -13.56
N ASP A 56 8.06 2.75 -12.75
CA ASP A 56 6.61 2.60 -12.84
C ASP A 56 5.89 3.86 -12.34
N SER A 57 5.21 4.56 -13.26
CA SER A 57 4.55 5.84 -12.96
C SER A 57 3.41 5.69 -11.95
N VAL A 58 2.65 4.59 -12.01
CA VAL A 58 1.51 4.34 -11.12
C VAL A 58 2.01 4.13 -9.70
N LEU A 59 3.02 3.29 -9.51
CA LEU A 59 3.57 3.05 -8.18
C LEU A 59 4.21 4.29 -7.56
N ASN A 60 4.92 5.11 -8.36
CA ASN A 60 5.46 6.39 -7.89
C ASN A 60 4.34 7.35 -7.47
N HIS A 61 3.28 7.46 -8.27
CA HIS A 61 2.10 8.27 -7.92
C HIS A 61 1.44 7.78 -6.62
N LEU A 62 1.24 6.47 -6.48
CA LEU A 62 0.66 5.84 -5.29
C LEU A 62 1.51 6.10 -4.04
N LEU A 63 2.83 6.01 -4.13
CA LEU A 63 3.74 6.31 -3.01
C LEU A 63 3.63 7.78 -2.58
N GLY A 64 3.67 8.70 -3.55
CA GLY A 64 3.53 10.13 -3.27
C GLY A 64 2.20 10.47 -2.61
N ARG A 65 1.09 9.95 -3.14
CA ARG A 65 -0.26 10.11 -2.54
C ARG A 65 -0.31 9.57 -1.11
N PHE A 66 0.28 8.39 -0.88
CA PHE A 66 0.33 7.81 0.46
C PHE A 66 1.12 8.67 1.44
N GLN A 67 2.31 9.13 1.06
CA GLN A 67 3.16 9.98 1.90
C GLN A 67 2.49 11.33 2.21
N PHE A 68 1.81 11.92 1.23
CA PHE A 68 1.02 13.14 1.43
C PHE A 68 -0.10 12.94 2.46
N ASN A 69 -0.85 11.84 2.35
CA ASN A 69 -1.90 11.50 3.31
C ASN A 69 -1.34 11.25 4.72
N VAL A 70 -0.23 10.52 4.83
CA VAL A 70 0.44 10.26 6.11
C VAL A 70 0.93 11.57 6.75
N ALA A 71 1.49 12.48 5.95
CA ALA A 71 1.91 13.80 6.41
C ALA A 71 0.73 14.65 6.90
N GLY A 72 -0.48 14.43 6.37
CA GLY A 72 -1.71 15.10 6.79
C GLY A 72 -2.38 14.55 8.05
N LEU A 73 -1.92 13.41 8.59
CA LEU A 73 -2.52 12.81 9.80
C LEU A 73 -2.35 13.72 11.02
N SER A 74 -3.42 13.84 11.82
CA SER A 74 -3.40 14.54 13.10
C SER A 74 -2.49 13.85 14.13
N TRP A 75 -2.09 14.56 15.17
CA TRP A 75 -1.27 13.97 16.24
C TRP A 75 -1.94 12.77 16.92
N ILE A 76 -3.27 12.78 17.05
CA ILE A 76 -4.03 11.69 17.66
C ILE A 76 -3.96 10.44 16.78
N GLU A 77 -4.06 10.58 15.46
CA GLU A 77 -3.99 9.44 14.52
C GLU A 77 -2.58 8.85 14.38
N ARG A 78 -1.55 9.61 14.76
CA ARG A 78 -0.14 9.16 14.74
C ARG A 78 0.27 8.39 15.99
N LYS A 79 -0.49 8.49 17.09
CA LYS A 79 -0.18 7.88 18.38
C LYS A 79 -0.72 6.47 18.49
#